data_AF-A0A448BHE2-F1
#
_entry.id   AF-A0A448BHE2-F1
#
_cell.length_a   1.000
_cell.length_b   1.000
_cell.length_c   1.000
_cell.angle_alpha   90.00
_cell.angle_beta   90.00
_cell.angle_gamma   90.00
#
_symmetry.space_group_name_H-M   'P 1'
#
loop_
_entity.id
_entity.type
_entity.pdbx_description
1 polymer ?
#
loop_
_entity_poly.entity_id
_entity_poly.type
_entity_poly.pdbx_seq_one_letter_code
_entity_poly.pdbx_strand_id
1 'polypeptide(L)'
;MTTSDGITDSDWESIIISAEEIAELTGREIDARFAQKKILSQLDRLEKKYGRLPTILSTKADYIDSTDERLSLLKEAYITADEIQDKKNKVFISGSIIEIYLELPEKKSFAQYWLEKFESDLKDYPKDEYLLDLHVQFNKKLNQLNPSNQ
;
A
#
# COMPACT_ATOMS: atom_id res chain seq x y z
N MET A 1 15.34 -14.51 3.58
CA MET A 1 14.46 -14.41 2.40
C MET A 1 14.16 -12.94 2.18
N THR A 2 14.76 -12.36 1.14
CA THR A 2 14.65 -10.93 0.82
C THR A 2 13.21 -10.54 0.49
N THR A 3 12.90 -9.24 0.51
CA THR A 3 11.66 -8.72 -0.08
C THR A 3 11.61 -9.07 -1.58
N SER A 4 10.42 -8.99 -2.20
CA SER A 4 10.25 -9.33 -3.62
C SER A 4 11.03 -8.43 -4.57
N ASP A 5 11.36 -7.21 -4.14
CA ASP A 5 12.15 -6.22 -4.86
C ASP A 5 13.63 -6.16 -4.42
N GLY A 6 14.08 -7.08 -3.55
CA GLY A 6 15.51 -7.34 -3.30
C GLY A 6 16.14 -6.68 -2.08
N ILE A 7 15.35 -6.16 -1.13
CA ILE A 7 15.84 -5.67 0.16
C ILE A 7 16.21 -6.86 1.04
N THR A 8 17.41 -6.85 1.61
CA THR A 8 17.88 -7.93 2.50
C THR A 8 17.08 -8.00 3.79
N ASP A 9 16.84 -9.20 4.33
CA ASP A 9 16.16 -9.40 5.61
C ASP A 9 16.75 -8.55 6.74
N SER A 10 18.08 -8.50 6.85
CA SER A 10 18.75 -7.75 7.92
C SER A 10 18.46 -6.26 7.89
N ASP A 11 18.30 -5.70 6.69
CA ASP A 11 17.93 -4.29 6.53
C ASP A 11 16.45 -4.07 6.81
N TRP A 12 15.60 -5.01 6.37
CA TRP A 12 14.15 -4.94 6.53
C TRP A 12 13.65 -5.25 7.94
N GLU A 13 14.38 -6.07 8.70
CA GLU A 13 14.06 -6.45 10.08
C GLU A 13 13.87 -5.23 10.98
N SER A 14 14.70 -4.20 10.78
CA SER A 14 14.58 -2.94 11.53
C SER A 14 13.26 -2.19 11.28
N ILE A 15 12.66 -2.35 10.09
CA ILE A 15 11.35 -1.80 9.74
C ILE A 15 10.25 -2.62 10.41
N ILE A 16 10.34 -3.95 10.37
CA ILE A 16 9.38 -4.86 11.04
C ILE A 16 9.30 -4.54 12.53
N ILE A 17 10.44 -4.45 13.23
CA ILE A 17 10.49 -4.14 14.66
C ILE A 17 9.81 -2.80 14.96
N SER A 18 10.03 -1.77 14.13
CA SER A 18 9.38 -0.48 14.33
C SER A 18 7.90 -0.47 13.97
N ALA A 19 7.47 -1.27 13.00
CA ALA A 19 6.05 -1.46 12.70
C ALA A 19 5.33 -2.16 13.87
N GLU A 20 5.94 -3.18 14.47
CA GLU A 20 5.44 -3.86 15.67
C GLU A 20 5.35 -2.91 16.87
N GLU A 21 6.40 -2.10 17.10
CA GLU A 21 6.41 -1.05 18.13
C GLU A 21 5.24 -0.07 17.94
N ILE A 22 4.99 0.38 16.71
CA ILE A 22 3.85 1.26 16.40
C ILE A 22 2.52 0.56 16.68
N ALA A 23 2.35 -0.69 16.24
CA ALA A 23 1.13 -1.46 16.46
C ALA A 23 0.85 -1.71 17.96
N GLU A 24 1.88 -1.96 18.76
CA GLU A 24 1.76 -2.10 20.21
C GLU A 24 1.33 -0.79 20.88
N LEU A 25 1.95 0.34 20.48
CA LEU A 25 1.60 1.66 21.03
C LEU A 25 0.18 2.06 20.66
N THR A 26 -0.22 1.92 19.39
CA THR A 26 -1.58 2.26 18.93
C THR A 26 -2.63 1.34 19.55
N GLY A 27 -2.35 0.04 19.70
CA GLY A 27 -3.24 -0.91 20.38
C GLY A 27 -3.45 -0.62 21.86
N ARG A 28 -2.55 0.15 22.48
CA ARG A 28 -2.68 0.65 23.86
C ARG A 28 -3.17 2.10 23.95
N GLU A 29 -3.61 2.68 22.83
CA GLU A 29 -4.01 4.09 22.72
C GLU A 29 -2.91 5.08 23.15
N ILE A 30 -1.64 4.67 22.99
CA ILE A 30 -0.47 5.50 23.28
C ILE A 30 -0.03 6.23 22.00
N ASP A 31 0.41 7.47 22.15
CA ASP A 31 0.95 8.29 21.07
C ASP A 31 2.17 7.64 20.40
N ALA A 32 1.99 7.17 19.17
CA ALA A 32 3.01 6.51 18.37
C ALA A 32 3.82 7.46 17.46
N ARG A 33 3.61 8.79 17.51
CA ARG A 33 4.25 9.75 16.58
C ARG A 33 5.77 9.68 16.58
N PHE A 34 6.40 9.39 17.71
CA PHE A 34 7.85 9.24 17.77
C PHE A 34 8.33 7.98 17.02
N ALA A 35 7.63 6.86 17.21
CA ALA A 35 7.92 5.61 16.51
C ALA A 35 7.63 5.74 15.00
N GLN A 36 6.57 6.44 14.60
CA GLN A 36 6.30 6.79 13.19
C GLN A 36 7.42 7.61 12.54
N LYS A 37 7.96 8.62 13.25
CA LYS A 37 9.12 9.38 12.74
C LYS A 37 10.37 8.51 12.60
N LYS A 38 10.57 7.58 13.53
CA LYS A 38 11.69 6.63 13.51
C LYS A 38 11.62 5.71 12.28
N ILE A 39 10.47 5.09 12.02
CA ILE A 39 10.31 4.21 10.85
C ILE A 39 10.48 4.97 9.53
N LEU A 40 9.93 6.19 9.41
CA LEU A 40 10.15 7.02 8.22
C LEU A 40 11.64 7.34 8.00
N SER A 41 12.38 7.65 9.06
CA SER A 41 13.83 7.88 8.97
C SER A 41 14.61 6.62 8.58
N GLN A 42 14.17 5.43 9.01
CA GLN A 42 14.77 4.17 8.59
C GLN A 42 14.49 3.91 7.10
N LEU A 43 13.26 4.13 6.65
CA LEU A 43 12.88 4.01 5.24
C LEU A 43 13.65 4.99 4.35
N ASP A 44 13.91 6.22 4.81
CA ASP A 44 14.78 7.17 4.09
C ASP A 44 16.21 6.65 3.92
N ARG A 45 16.75 5.92 4.91
CA ARG A 45 18.09 5.32 4.82
C ARG A 45 18.10 4.15 3.84
N LEU A 46 17.05 3.32 3.86
CA LEU A 46 16.90 2.24 2.90
C LEU A 46 16.74 2.77 1.48
N GLU A 47 15.97 3.84 1.29
CA GLU A 47 15.82 4.50 -0.01
C GLU A 47 17.16 5.00 -0.55
N LYS A 48 18.03 5.57 0.30
CA LYS A 48 19.38 5.98 -0.11
C LYS A 48 20.26 4.81 -0.52
N LYS A 49 20.04 3.61 0.02
CA LYS A 49 20.84 2.41 -0.24
C LYS A 49 20.35 1.63 -1.46
N TYR A 50 19.04 1.45 -1.57
CA TYR A 50 18.41 0.57 -2.55
C TYR A 50 17.72 1.34 -3.69
N GLY A 51 17.58 2.66 -3.56
CA GLY A 51 16.72 3.45 -4.43
C GLY A 51 15.25 3.38 -3.99
N ARG A 52 14.39 3.94 -4.84
CA ARG A 52 12.95 4.12 -4.59
C ARG A 52 12.16 2.84 -4.92
N LEU A 53 12.51 1.75 -4.25
CA LEU A 53 11.89 0.44 -4.49
C LEU A 53 10.41 0.40 -4.06
N PRO A 54 9.57 -0.44 -4.70
CA PRO A 54 8.14 -0.52 -4.40
C PRO A 54 7.82 -0.76 -2.93
N THR A 55 8.50 -1.70 -2.26
CA THR A 55 8.30 -1.99 -0.84
C THR A 55 8.64 -0.79 0.05
N ILE A 56 9.67 0.00 -0.27
CA ILE A 56 10.01 1.19 0.50
C ILE A 56 8.92 2.25 0.35
N LEU A 57 8.52 2.53 -0.90
CA LEU A 57 7.54 3.58 -1.19
C LEU A 57 6.16 3.25 -0.65
N SER A 58 5.70 2.01 -0.80
CA SER A 58 4.39 1.59 -0.28
C SER A 58 4.37 1.62 1.26
N THR A 59 5.40 1.09 1.92
CA THR A 59 5.48 1.15 3.38
C THR A 59 5.60 2.58 3.91
N LYS A 60 6.27 3.51 3.21
CA LYS A 60 6.25 4.93 3.58
C LYS A 60 4.84 5.52 3.58
N ALA A 61 4.02 5.14 2.58
CA ALA A 61 2.65 5.63 2.46
C ALA A 61 1.73 5.15 3.62
N ASP A 62 2.11 4.10 4.35
CA ASP A 62 1.36 3.63 5.53
C ASP A 62 1.55 4.54 6.76
N TYR A 63 2.62 5.34 6.78
CA TYR A 63 2.99 6.19 7.92
C TYR A 63 2.89 7.70 7.62
N ILE A 64 2.24 8.07 6.53
CA ILE A 64 2.01 9.45 6.12
C ILE A 64 0.53 9.78 6.31
N ASP A 65 0.22 10.90 6.96
CA ASP A 65 -1.17 11.31 7.23
C ASP A 65 -1.85 11.94 6.01
N SER A 66 -1.08 12.57 5.11
CA SER A 66 -1.61 13.30 3.96
C SER A 66 -2.07 12.35 2.86
N THR A 67 -3.38 12.27 2.62
CA THR A 67 -3.98 11.43 1.58
C THR A 67 -3.35 11.63 0.19
N ASP A 68 -3.09 12.88 -0.20
CA ASP A 68 -2.47 13.19 -1.50
C ASP A 68 -1.04 12.66 -1.59
N GLU A 69 -0.27 12.77 -0.51
CA GLU A 69 1.10 12.28 -0.45
C GLU A 69 1.16 10.75 -0.45
N ARG A 70 0.27 10.10 0.32
CA ARG A 70 0.10 8.64 0.29
C ARG A 70 -0.19 8.14 -1.13
N LEU A 71 -1.16 8.76 -1.81
CA LEU A 71 -1.51 8.42 -3.19
C LEU A 71 -0.35 8.65 -4.16
N SER A 72 0.42 9.74 -3.98
CA SER A 72 1.59 10.02 -4.80
C SER A 72 2.63 8.91 -4.67
N LEU A 73 2.98 8.51 -3.45
CA LEU A 73 3.93 7.45 -3.18
C LEU A 73 3.46 6.09 -3.69
N LEU A 74 2.20 5.72 -3.46
CA LEU A 74 1.67 4.44 -3.92
C LEU A 74 1.64 4.34 -5.44
N LYS A 75 1.30 5.43 -6.14
CA LYS A 75 1.32 5.44 -7.61
C LYS A 75 2.74 5.27 -8.16
N GLU A 76 3.71 5.94 -7.54
CA GLU A 76 5.11 5.77 -7.89
C GLU A 76 5.61 4.34 -7.59
N ALA A 77 5.21 3.78 -6.44
CA ALA A 77 5.50 2.40 -6.08
C ALA A 77 4.93 1.42 -7.11
N TYR A 78 3.70 1.65 -7.59
CA TYR A 78 3.06 0.83 -8.61
C TYR A 78 3.81 0.87 -9.95
N ILE A 79 4.19 2.08 -10.40
CA ILE A 79 4.96 2.26 -11.64
C ILE A 79 6.30 1.54 -11.53
N THR A 80 7.01 1.75 -10.42
CA THR A 80 8.31 1.12 -10.18
C THR A 80 8.18 -0.40 -10.13
N ALA A 81 7.12 -0.93 -9.51
CA ALA A 81 6.84 -2.37 -9.47
C ALA A 81 6.61 -2.95 -10.87
N ASP A 82 5.90 -2.23 -11.74
CA ASP A 82 5.70 -2.63 -13.13
C ASP A 82 7.03 -2.63 -13.92
N GLU A 83 7.87 -1.61 -13.74
CA GLU A 83 9.17 -1.49 -14.41
C GLU A 83 10.12 -2.64 -14.05
N ILE A 84 10.15 -3.06 -12.77
CA ILE A 84 11.01 -4.16 -12.31
C ILE A 84 10.30 -5.53 -12.36
N GLN A 85 9.08 -5.60 -12.88
CA GLN A 85 8.25 -6.82 -12.95
C GLN A 85 7.98 -7.46 -11.59
N ASP A 86 7.90 -6.67 -10.52
CA ASP A 86 7.47 -7.11 -9.19
C ASP A 86 5.94 -7.20 -9.13
N LYS A 87 5.43 -8.28 -9.71
CA LYS A 87 4.00 -8.60 -9.74
C LYS A 87 3.36 -8.64 -8.36
N LYS A 88 4.13 -9.03 -7.32
CA LYS A 88 3.61 -9.16 -5.96
C LYS A 88 3.32 -7.79 -5.40
N ASN A 89 4.30 -6.89 -5.37
CA ASN A 89 4.05 -5.54 -4.90
C ASN A 89 3.00 -4.84 -5.76
N LYS A 90 3.00 -5.05 -7.08
CA LYS A 90 2.03 -4.42 -7.99
C LYS A 90 0.56 -4.71 -7.62
N VAL A 91 0.20 -5.95 -7.32
CA VAL A 91 -1.19 -6.31 -6.95
C VAL A 91 -1.56 -5.77 -5.56
N PHE A 92 -0.66 -5.81 -4.58
CA PHE A 92 -0.94 -5.24 -3.24
C PHE A 92 -1.07 -3.71 -3.29
N ILE A 93 -0.18 -3.03 -4.02
CA ILE A 93 -0.18 -1.56 -4.13
C ILE A 93 -1.44 -1.07 -4.84
N SER A 94 -1.86 -1.71 -5.93
CA SER A 94 -3.14 -1.34 -6.57
C SER A 94 -4.33 -1.51 -5.63
N GLY A 95 -4.32 -2.55 -4.78
CA GLY A 95 -5.29 -2.71 -3.69
C GLY A 95 -5.32 -1.53 -2.72
N SER A 96 -4.16 -1.14 -2.17
CA SER A 96 -4.05 0.00 -1.25
C SER A 96 -4.52 1.32 -1.88
N ILE A 97 -4.27 1.54 -3.18
CA ILE A 97 -4.76 2.74 -3.89
C ILE A 97 -6.29 2.73 -4.00
N ILE A 98 -6.91 1.58 -4.29
CA ILE A 98 -8.36 1.45 -4.35
C ILE A 98 -8.97 1.79 -3.00
N GLU A 99 -8.42 1.26 -1.90
CA GLU A 99 -8.90 1.54 -0.54
C GLU A 99 -8.98 3.03 -0.25
N ILE A 100 -7.91 3.77 -0.57
CA ILE A 100 -7.90 5.23 -0.39
C ILE A 100 -8.98 5.90 -1.24
N TYR A 101 -9.14 5.52 -2.51
CA TYR A 101 -10.16 6.15 -3.36
C TYR A 101 -11.60 5.77 -2.98
N LEU A 102 -11.81 4.62 -2.35
CA LEU A 102 -13.13 4.24 -1.82
C LEU A 102 -13.54 5.10 -0.62
N GLU A 103 -12.59 5.70 0.08
CA GLU A 103 -12.83 6.68 1.16
C GLU A 103 -13.13 8.10 0.64
N LEU A 104 -13.00 8.33 -0.67
CA LEU A 104 -13.19 9.63 -1.34
C LEU A 104 -14.34 9.53 -2.37
N PRO A 105 -15.61 9.67 -1.97
CA PRO A 105 -16.76 9.45 -2.84
C PRO A 105 -16.75 10.28 -4.13
N GLU A 106 -16.24 11.51 -4.08
CA GLU A 106 -16.09 12.40 -5.23
C GLU A 106 -15.03 11.93 -6.24
N LYS A 107 -14.21 10.94 -5.87
CA LYS A 107 -13.17 10.33 -6.69
C LYS A 107 -13.53 8.91 -7.13
N LYS A 108 -14.81 8.52 -7.11
CA LYS A 108 -15.29 7.19 -7.53
C LYS A 108 -14.69 6.69 -8.86
N SER A 109 -14.54 7.57 -9.86
CA SER A 109 -13.95 7.20 -11.16
C SER A 109 -12.49 6.72 -11.04
N PHE A 110 -11.72 7.26 -10.08
CA PHE A 110 -10.37 6.79 -9.81
C PHE A 110 -10.37 5.43 -9.12
N ALA A 111 -11.31 5.17 -8.19
CA ALA A 111 -11.48 3.83 -7.61
C ALA A 111 -11.80 2.78 -8.70
N GLN A 112 -12.69 3.11 -9.64
CA GLN A 112 -13.01 2.24 -10.79
C GLN A 112 -11.78 1.97 -11.66
N TYR A 113 -11.02 3.01 -12.01
CA TYR A 113 -9.79 2.86 -12.80
C TYR A 113 -8.78 1.92 -12.12
N TRP A 114 -8.58 2.09 -10.81
CA TRP A 114 -7.63 1.25 -10.07
C TRP A 114 -8.15 -0.17 -9.84
N LEU A 115 -9.47 -0.36 -9.75
CA LEU A 115 -10.08 -1.70 -9.72
C LEU A 115 -9.79 -2.48 -11.01
N GLU A 116 -9.88 -1.83 -12.17
CA GLU A 116 -9.53 -2.46 -13.46
C GLU A 116 -8.03 -2.83 -13.52
N LYS A 117 -7.16 -2.01 -12.92
CA LYS A 117 -5.73 -2.33 -12.79
C LYS A 117 -5.50 -3.53 -11.88
N PHE A 118 -6.11 -3.52 -10.70
CA PHE A 118 -6.04 -4.63 -9.75
C PHE A 118 -6.56 -5.94 -10.37
N GLU A 119 -7.67 -5.90 -11.11
CA GLU A 119 -8.19 -7.05 -11.87
C GLU A 119 -7.19 -7.59 -12.90
N SER A 120 -6.44 -6.71 -13.55
CA SER A 120 -5.40 -7.13 -14.48
C SER A 120 -4.23 -7.79 -13.74
N ASP A 121 -3.80 -7.22 -12.63
CA ASP A 121 -2.68 -7.73 -11.83
C ASP A 121 -3.04 -9.04 -11.10
N LEU A 122 -4.31 -9.20 -10.72
CA LEU A 122 -4.87 -10.40 -10.08
C LEU A 122 -4.77 -11.65 -10.96
N LYS A 123 -4.65 -11.51 -12.28
CA LYS A 123 -4.47 -12.64 -13.21
C LYS A 123 -3.20 -13.43 -12.95
N ASP A 124 -2.19 -12.82 -12.34
CA ASP A 124 -0.97 -13.51 -11.89
C ASP A 124 -1.19 -14.35 -10.61
N TYR A 125 -2.34 -14.17 -9.92
CA TYR A 125 -2.67 -14.79 -8.64
C TYR A 125 -4.08 -15.42 -8.62
N PRO A 126 -4.44 -16.32 -9.55
CA PRO A 126 -5.81 -16.81 -9.73
C PRO A 126 -6.32 -17.72 -8.60
N LYS A 127 -5.48 -18.07 -7.63
CA LYS A 127 -5.79 -18.96 -6.49
C LYS A 127 -5.53 -18.29 -5.14
N ASP A 128 -5.15 -17.01 -5.13
CA ASP A 128 -4.94 -16.28 -3.89
C ASP A 128 -6.30 -15.85 -3.34
N GLU A 129 -6.83 -16.63 -2.39
CA GLU A 129 -8.17 -16.42 -1.82
C GLU A 129 -8.32 -15.03 -1.19
N TYR A 130 -7.25 -14.50 -0.60
CA TYR A 130 -7.26 -13.17 0.01
C TYR A 130 -7.43 -12.08 -1.05
N LEU A 131 -6.64 -12.12 -2.13
CA LEU A 131 -6.75 -11.12 -3.20
C LEU A 131 -8.08 -11.23 -3.97
N LEU A 132 -8.60 -12.45 -4.15
CA LEU A 132 -9.92 -12.68 -4.74
C LEU A 132 -11.05 -12.14 -3.85
N ASP A 133 -11.00 -12.33 -2.54
CA ASP A 133 -11.98 -11.76 -1.62
C ASP A 133 -11.90 -10.22 -1.61
N LEU A 134 -10.69 -9.67 -1.61
CA LEU A 134 -10.47 -8.23 -1.68
C LEU A 134 -11.10 -7.62 -2.95
N HIS A 135 -10.97 -8.30 -4.10
CA HIS A 135 -11.65 -7.92 -5.35
C HIS A 135 -13.18 -7.83 -5.19
N VAL A 136 -13.78 -8.84 -4.55
CA VAL A 136 -15.23 -8.87 -4.29
C VAL A 136 -15.63 -7.72 -3.36
N GLN A 137 -14.84 -7.46 -2.31
CA GLN A 137 -15.10 -6.36 -1.38
C GLN A 137 -15.02 -5.00 -2.06
N PHE A 138 -14.01 -4.77 -2.92
CA PHE A 138 -13.90 -3.52 -3.67
C PHE A 138 -15.07 -3.29 -4.60
N ASN A 139 -15.50 -4.30 -5.36
CA ASN A 139 -16.69 -4.21 -6.20
C ASN A 139 -17.95 -3.86 -5.39
N LYS A 140 -18.13 -4.49 -4.23
CA LYS A 140 -19.25 -4.22 -3.34
C LYS A 140 -19.24 -2.77 -2.85
N LYS A 141 -18.10 -2.28 -2.34
CA LYS A 141 -17.94 -0.90 -1.86
C LYS A 141 -18.16 0.11 -2.98
N LEU A 142 -17.60 -0.13 -4.17
CA LEU A 142 -17.73 0.77 -5.32
C LEU A 142 -19.18 0.92 -5.80
N ASN A 143 -19.96 -0.17 -5.76
CA ASN A 143 -21.38 -0.14 -6.09
C ASN A 143 -22.22 0.61 -5.05
N GLN A 144 -21.79 0.61 -3.79
CA GLN A 144 -22.42 1.36 -2.68
C GLN A 144 -22.12 2.86 -2.72
N LEU A 145 -21.07 3.29 -3.44
CA LEU A 145 -20.77 4.72 -3.65
C LEU A 145 -21.76 5.40 -4.61
N ASN A 146 -22.72 4.68 -5.20
CA ASN A 146 -23.83 5.31 -5.91
C ASN A 146 -24.82 5.92 -4.91
N PRO A 147 -25.14 7.22 -5.02
CA PRO A 147 -26.22 7.77 -4.25
C PRO A 147 -27.54 7.15 -4.73
N SER A 148 -28.37 6.74 -3.79
CA SER A 148 -29.81 6.77 -3.97
C SER A 148 -30.19 8.07 -4.68
N ASN A 149 -30.90 7.97 -5.81
CA ASN A 149 -31.50 9.10 -6.51
C ASN A 149 -32.01 10.17 -5.53
N GLN A 150 -31.51 11.40 -5.66
CA GLN A 150 -32.20 12.61 -5.25
C GLN A 150 -32.08 13.64 -6.37
#